data_AF-A0A2P4XEA3-F1
#
_entry.id   AF-A0A2P4XEA3-F1
#
_cell.length_a   1.000
_cell.length_b   1.000
_cell.length_c   1.000
_cell.angle_alpha   90.00
_cell.angle_beta   90.00
_cell.angle_gamma   90.00
#
_symmetry.space_group_name_H-M   'P 1'
#
loop_
_entity.id
_entity.type
_entity.pdbx_description
1 polymer ?
#
loop_
_entity_poly.entity_id
_entity_poly.type
_entity_poly.pdbx_seq_one_letter_code
_entity_poly.pdbx_strand_id
1 'polypeptide(L)'
;MMREVFEAFLTDPIRVNEDVFALWLEGLNAGDALAARLRLPSAVPMPFLGGDAAAKLRELLWRDTVDQYRLYDKLEHYLSQPSLFRSQLLFQIPPAQQYYMVERYYTRDIEVDRWLLGKKLSGRLEKDLDDVAERSGRTLKSCRRQLENLRRVYAAVEDRNFHGLPCRAVSELFLLSEQLASKYACLLFILHTRFQVHPQHPVTGFLTWPDLRFFAALLMTHWLPQRKTLSKLQFPKGTSSKDIAEGTVVENGAQIALRSPSTRDWPAIGFLQEKLQTTSVRETVGLDLSHPFTNCLRDLKAHLINDNDVLPVFRERVMSRLRAWATAKGTLDESARSLNKLDGKLYLVVHGFLTIGAGLSQTKELQHLLEHLLTSVVRVLHDCDITTSQLNALFSALVDGLAELDVWYLNGQETRGLLLASWDRFISVCRAVVLTVYDRCHPAAILSYKQAMSSETTDVTTTLQGASRMAIAFDSQAY
;
A
#
# COMPACT_ATOMS: atom_id res chain seq x y z
N MET A 1 -27.78 4.75 60.85
CA MET A 1 -27.97 4.82 59.39
C MET A 1 -26.59 4.70 58.76
N MET A 2 -26.22 3.51 58.30
CA MET A 2 -24.93 3.29 57.62
C MET A 2 -25.11 3.84 56.20
N ARG A 3 -24.39 4.92 55.84
CA ARG A 3 -24.35 5.41 54.46
C ARG A 3 -23.63 4.36 53.64
N GLU A 4 -24.31 3.68 52.73
CA GLU A 4 -23.64 2.95 51.65
C GLU A 4 -22.81 3.97 50.85
N VAL A 5 -21.50 3.75 50.79
CA VAL A 5 -20.55 4.68 50.14
C VAL A 5 -20.24 4.24 48.70
N PHE A 6 -20.42 2.95 48.36
CA PHE A 6 -20.37 2.43 47.00
C PHE A 6 -20.94 1.00 46.92
N GLU A 7 -21.55 0.67 45.78
CA GLU A 7 -21.98 -0.68 45.38
C GLU A 7 -20.88 -1.31 44.52
N ALA A 8 -20.52 -2.56 44.79
CA ALA A 8 -19.52 -3.30 44.01
C ALA A 8 -20.18 -4.53 43.35
N PHE A 9 -20.13 -4.59 42.03
CA PHE A 9 -20.62 -5.73 41.24
C PHE A 9 -19.43 -6.59 40.80
N LEU A 10 -19.36 -7.82 41.32
CA LEU A 10 -18.30 -8.77 40.98
C LEU A 10 -18.86 -9.78 39.97
N THR A 11 -18.37 -9.76 38.74
CA THR A 11 -18.68 -10.77 37.73
C THR A 11 -17.43 -11.50 37.31
N ASP A 12 -17.58 -12.74 36.87
CA ASP A 12 -16.51 -13.44 36.18
C ASP A 12 -16.03 -12.61 34.98
N PRO A 13 -14.70 -12.50 34.77
CA PRO A 13 -14.17 -11.79 33.64
C PRO A 13 -14.66 -12.44 32.35
N ILE A 14 -15.08 -11.62 31.39
CA ILE A 14 -15.57 -12.11 30.12
C ILE A 14 -14.42 -12.78 29.38
N ARG A 15 -14.55 -14.08 29.14
CA ARG A 15 -13.60 -14.86 28.38
C ARG A 15 -13.95 -14.79 26.89
N VAL A 16 -13.15 -14.05 26.15
CA VAL A 16 -13.24 -13.97 24.68
C VAL A 16 -12.56 -15.19 24.10
N ASN A 17 -13.29 -15.95 23.28
CA ASN A 17 -12.71 -17.06 22.54
C ASN A 17 -12.13 -16.55 21.21
N GLU A 18 -10.81 -16.52 21.09
CA GLU A 18 -10.10 -15.94 19.95
C GLU A 18 -10.42 -16.63 18.62
N ASP A 19 -10.58 -17.95 18.60
CA ASP A 19 -10.93 -18.70 17.39
C ASP A 19 -12.35 -18.36 16.93
N VAL A 20 -13.29 -18.29 17.87
CA VAL A 20 -14.68 -17.90 17.58
C VAL A 20 -14.73 -16.44 17.13
N PHE A 21 -13.91 -15.57 17.72
CA PHE A 21 -13.79 -14.18 17.32
C PHE A 21 -13.27 -14.05 15.88
N ALA A 22 -12.25 -14.83 15.51
CA ALA A 22 -11.75 -14.87 14.14
C ALA A 22 -12.82 -15.32 13.14
N LEU A 23 -13.62 -16.35 13.46
CA LEU A 23 -14.73 -16.82 12.62
C LEU A 23 -15.84 -15.76 12.48
N TRP A 24 -16.15 -15.03 13.55
CA TRP A 24 -17.09 -13.91 13.52
C TRP A 24 -16.56 -12.76 12.64
N LEU A 25 -15.25 -12.47 12.72
CA LEU A 25 -14.59 -11.52 11.83
C LEU A 25 -14.58 -11.99 10.37
N GLU A 26 -14.42 -13.27 10.08
CA GLU A 26 -14.59 -13.79 8.72
C GLU A 26 -16.06 -13.68 8.24
N GLY A 27 -16.99 -13.26 9.10
CA GLY A 27 -18.38 -13.00 8.78
C GLY A 27 -19.24 -14.26 8.68
N LEU A 28 -18.73 -15.39 9.17
CA LEU A 28 -19.49 -16.63 9.27
C LEU A 28 -20.61 -16.48 10.28
N ASN A 29 -21.78 -17.10 10.02
CA ASN A 29 -22.83 -17.21 11.02
C ASN A 29 -22.46 -18.24 12.11
N ALA A 30 -23.20 -18.27 13.21
CA ALA A 30 -22.91 -19.18 14.33
C ALA A 30 -22.92 -20.66 13.92
N GLY A 31 -23.75 -21.06 12.94
CA GLY A 31 -23.85 -22.43 12.44
C GLY A 31 -22.60 -22.85 11.67
N ASP A 32 -22.15 -22.01 10.75
CA ASP A 32 -20.93 -22.23 9.97
C ASP A 32 -19.69 -22.20 10.87
N ALA A 33 -19.67 -21.31 11.85
CA ALA A 33 -18.61 -21.27 12.86
C ALA A 33 -18.57 -22.55 13.70
N LEU A 34 -19.73 -23.08 14.14
CA LEU A 34 -19.79 -24.39 14.81
C LEU A 34 -19.21 -25.49 13.91
N ALA A 35 -19.59 -25.52 12.63
CA ALA A 35 -19.07 -26.51 11.68
C ALA A 35 -17.54 -26.40 11.52
N ALA A 36 -16.99 -25.19 11.48
CA ALA A 36 -15.55 -24.95 11.47
C ALA A 36 -14.88 -25.43 12.76
N ARG A 37 -15.46 -25.12 13.92
CA ARG A 37 -14.94 -25.56 15.24
C ARG A 37 -14.90 -27.07 15.40
N LEU A 38 -15.88 -27.79 14.84
CA LEU A 38 -15.93 -29.25 14.88
C LEU A 38 -14.86 -29.92 13.99
N ARG A 39 -14.32 -29.19 13.00
CA ARG A 39 -13.24 -29.68 12.13
C ARG A 39 -11.85 -29.48 12.74
N LEU A 40 -11.73 -28.61 13.75
CA LEU A 40 -10.47 -28.43 14.46
C LEU A 40 -10.18 -29.67 15.34
N PRO A 41 -8.93 -30.15 15.38
CA PRO A 41 -8.56 -31.22 16.30
C PRO A 41 -8.87 -30.79 17.73
N SER A 42 -9.79 -31.49 18.41
CA SER A 42 -10.04 -31.23 19.82
C SER A 42 -8.78 -31.60 20.61
N ALA A 43 -8.10 -30.60 21.18
CA ALA A 43 -6.91 -30.81 22.01
C ALA A 43 -7.21 -31.55 23.32
N VAL A 44 -8.49 -31.65 23.71
CA VAL A 44 -8.92 -32.26 24.96
C VAL A 44 -9.69 -33.55 24.64
N PRO A 45 -9.12 -34.73 24.93
CA PRO A 45 -9.92 -35.92 25.13
C PRO A 45 -10.92 -35.59 26.25
N MET A 46 -12.21 -35.77 26.02
CA MET A 46 -13.24 -35.56 27.04
C MET A 46 -13.68 -36.91 27.61
N PRO A 47 -12.88 -37.56 28.47
CA PRO A 47 -13.13 -38.91 28.98
C PRO A 47 -14.36 -39.02 29.89
N PHE A 48 -14.95 -37.90 30.30
CA PHE A 48 -16.14 -37.86 31.16
C PHE A 48 -17.47 -37.84 30.39
N LEU A 49 -17.44 -37.64 29.08
CA LEU A 49 -18.64 -37.75 28.27
C LEU A 49 -18.80 -39.24 27.91
N GLY A 50 -19.71 -39.94 28.58
CA GLY A 50 -20.03 -41.35 28.30
C GLY A 50 -20.63 -41.57 26.89
N GLY A 51 -21.43 -42.63 26.71
CA GLY A 51 -22.14 -42.87 25.44
C GLY A 51 -22.89 -41.62 24.98
N ASP A 52 -22.58 -41.16 23.77
CA ASP A 52 -22.96 -39.86 23.16
C ASP A 52 -22.08 -38.63 23.49
N ALA A 53 -20.77 -38.84 23.62
CA ALA A 53 -19.81 -37.75 23.79
C ALA A 53 -19.79 -36.73 22.65
N ALA A 54 -19.98 -37.20 21.41
CA ALA A 54 -19.92 -36.36 20.23
C ALA A 54 -21.09 -35.37 20.14
N ALA A 55 -22.34 -35.81 20.42
CA ALA A 55 -23.47 -34.88 20.38
C ALA A 55 -23.43 -33.89 21.55
N LYS A 56 -23.04 -34.34 22.75
CA LYS A 56 -22.85 -33.44 23.90
C LYS A 56 -21.78 -32.39 23.65
N LEU A 57 -20.64 -32.78 23.07
CA LEU A 57 -19.61 -31.83 22.67
C LEU A 57 -20.14 -30.81 21.64
N ARG A 58 -20.87 -31.29 20.63
CA ARG A 58 -21.50 -30.42 19.63
C ARG A 58 -22.46 -29.42 20.27
N GLU A 59 -23.29 -29.86 21.21
CA GLU A 59 -24.24 -28.99 21.92
C GLU A 59 -23.52 -27.93 22.78
N LEU A 60 -22.47 -28.32 23.50
CA LEU A 60 -21.67 -27.39 24.31
C LEU A 60 -20.98 -26.34 23.42
N LEU A 61 -20.36 -26.77 22.32
CA LEU A 61 -19.75 -25.86 21.36
C LEU A 61 -20.78 -24.94 20.71
N TRP A 62 -21.99 -25.43 20.42
CA TRP A 62 -23.07 -24.61 19.88
C TRP A 62 -23.47 -23.49 20.85
N ARG A 63 -23.74 -23.83 22.11
CA ARG A 63 -24.12 -22.85 23.15
C ARG A 63 -23.02 -21.80 23.34
N ASP A 64 -21.78 -22.24 23.51
CA ASP A 64 -20.63 -21.35 23.63
C ASP A 64 -20.47 -20.45 22.39
N THR A 65 -20.60 -21.01 21.17
CA THR A 65 -20.52 -20.20 19.93
C THR A 65 -21.60 -19.13 19.88
N VAL A 66 -22.85 -19.49 20.17
CA VAL A 66 -23.98 -18.55 20.13
C VAL A 66 -23.81 -17.44 21.17
N ASP A 67 -23.36 -17.78 22.38
CA ASP A 67 -23.15 -16.79 23.44
C ASP A 67 -21.98 -15.85 23.15
N GLN A 68 -20.88 -16.35 22.59
CA GLN A 68 -19.76 -15.52 22.10
C GLN A 68 -20.21 -14.59 20.97
N TYR A 69 -21.03 -15.07 20.03
CA TYR A 69 -21.57 -14.24 18.94
C TYR A 69 -22.45 -13.10 19.47
N ARG A 70 -23.35 -13.39 20.43
CA ARG A 70 -24.17 -12.37 21.09
C ARG A 70 -23.32 -11.32 21.81
N LEU A 71 -22.21 -11.74 22.41
CA LEU A 71 -21.24 -10.83 23.02
C LEU A 71 -20.59 -9.95 21.94
N TYR A 72 -20.10 -10.54 20.85
CA TYR A 72 -19.41 -9.80 19.78
C TYR A 72 -20.32 -8.80 19.09
N ASP A 73 -21.59 -9.13 18.85
CA ASP A 73 -22.56 -8.19 18.28
C ASP A 73 -22.79 -6.98 19.21
N LYS A 74 -22.77 -7.17 20.54
CA LYS A 74 -22.80 -6.06 21.51
C LYS A 74 -21.51 -5.26 21.53
N LEU A 75 -20.36 -5.92 21.33
CA LEU A 75 -19.04 -5.29 21.32
C LEU A 75 -18.72 -4.57 20.01
N GLU A 76 -19.39 -4.88 18.90
CA GLU A 76 -19.09 -4.35 17.57
C GLU A 76 -19.07 -2.81 17.53
N HIS A 77 -20.04 -2.16 18.19
CA HIS A 77 -20.07 -0.70 18.29
C HIS A 77 -18.82 -0.15 18.99
N TYR A 78 -18.37 -0.79 20.07
CA TYR A 78 -17.14 -0.41 20.79
C TYR A 78 -15.90 -0.69 19.96
N LEU A 79 -15.82 -1.83 19.27
CA LEU A 79 -14.71 -2.16 18.37
C LEU A 79 -14.59 -1.15 17.23
N SER A 80 -15.71 -0.60 16.74
CA SER A 80 -15.70 0.47 15.73
C SER A 80 -15.19 1.82 16.23
N GLN A 81 -15.12 2.01 17.56
CA GLN A 81 -14.65 3.23 18.25
C GLN A 81 -13.73 2.84 19.42
N PRO A 82 -12.45 2.51 19.16
CA PRO A 82 -11.54 1.93 20.17
C PRO A 82 -11.40 2.74 21.46
N SER A 83 -11.54 4.07 21.39
CA SER A 83 -11.56 4.95 22.57
C SER A 83 -12.71 4.66 23.53
N LEU A 84 -13.90 4.32 23.00
CA LEU A 84 -15.05 3.89 23.80
C LEU A 84 -14.86 2.47 24.35
N PHE A 85 -14.22 1.58 23.57
CA PHE A 85 -13.94 0.23 24.05
C PHE A 85 -12.97 0.18 25.23
N ARG A 86 -12.02 1.12 25.27
CA ARG A 86 -11.08 1.26 26.38
C ARG A 86 -11.73 1.83 27.65
N SER A 87 -12.72 2.72 27.51
CA SER A 87 -13.32 3.45 28.64
C SER A 87 -14.59 2.83 29.20
N GLN A 88 -15.21 1.89 28.47
CA GLN A 88 -16.43 1.21 28.93
C GLN A 88 -16.18 0.34 30.18
N LEU A 89 -17.20 0.27 31.04
CA LEU A 89 -17.17 -0.51 32.31
C LEU A 89 -18.15 -1.69 32.32
N LEU A 90 -18.93 -1.87 31.24
CA LEU A 90 -19.99 -2.88 31.13
C LEU A 90 -19.43 -4.29 30.93
N PHE A 91 -18.40 -4.41 30.12
CA PHE A 91 -17.74 -5.64 29.76
C PHE A 91 -16.35 -5.68 30.41
N GLN A 92 -16.20 -6.49 31.45
CA GLN A 92 -14.93 -6.67 32.16
C GLN A 92 -13.98 -7.51 31.30
N ILE A 93 -13.32 -6.85 30.34
CA ILE A 93 -12.35 -7.44 29.40
C ILE A 93 -10.96 -6.87 29.71
N PRO A 94 -9.93 -7.71 29.97
CA PRO A 94 -8.58 -7.23 30.27
C PRO A 94 -8.00 -6.34 29.16
N PRO A 95 -7.18 -5.33 29.48
CA PRO A 95 -6.60 -4.42 28.48
C PRO A 95 -5.83 -5.10 27.35
N ALA A 96 -5.10 -6.19 27.66
CA ALA A 96 -4.39 -6.98 26.65
C ALA A 96 -5.36 -7.63 25.64
N GLN A 97 -6.48 -8.16 26.11
CA GLN A 97 -7.52 -8.73 25.25
C GLN A 97 -8.22 -7.64 24.44
N GLN A 98 -8.49 -6.47 25.03
CA GLN A 98 -9.08 -5.34 24.29
C GLN A 98 -8.18 -4.92 23.12
N TYR A 99 -6.88 -4.79 23.37
CA TYR A 99 -5.89 -4.46 22.33
C TYR A 99 -5.89 -5.51 21.22
N TYR A 100 -5.84 -6.80 21.58
CA TYR A 100 -5.92 -7.89 20.61
C TYR A 100 -7.18 -7.81 19.74
N MET A 101 -8.34 -7.61 20.36
CA MET A 101 -9.61 -7.54 19.64
C MET A 101 -9.67 -6.36 18.68
N VAL A 102 -9.21 -5.18 19.10
CA VAL A 102 -9.15 -3.98 18.25
C VAL A 102 -8.18 -4.20 17.08
N GLU A 103 -6.97 -4.69 17.34
CA GLU A 103 -5.96 -4.97 16.32
C GLU A 103 -6.50 -5.95 15.26
N ARG A 104 -7.19 -7.01 15.69
CA ARG A 104 -7.82 -7.99 14.79
C ARG A 104 -9.02 -7.41 14.04
N TYR A 105 -9.86 -6.61 14.69
CA TYR A 105 -11.03 -5.99 14.06
C TYR A 105 -10.64 -5.04 12.91
N TYR A 106 -9.55 -4.29 13.07
CA TYR A 106 -8.97 -3.41 12.05
C TYR A 106 -7.98 -4.09 11.10
N THR A 107 -7.70 -5.39 11.28
CA THR A 107 -6.87 -6.12 10.32
C THR A 107 -7.57 -6.19 8.97
N ARG A 108 -6.78 -6.00 7.92
CA ARG A 108 -7.24 -5.95 6.52
C ARG A 108 -6.76 -7.16 5.74
N ASP A 109 -7.61 -7.63 4.85
CA ASP A 109 -7.30 -8.65 3.86
C ASP A 109 -6.72 -7.99 2.60
N ILE A 110 -5.68 -8.63 2.07
CA ILE A 110 -4.90 -8.13 0.94
C ILE A 110 -5.73 -8.11 -0.35
N GLU A 111 -6.55 -9.14 -0.57
CA GLU A 111 -7.37 -9.25 -1.77
C GLU A 111 -8.52 -8.25 -1.72
N VAL A 112 -9.12 -8.07 -0.54
CA VAL A 112 -10.13 -7.01 -0.34
C VAL A 112 -9.53 -5.64 -0.64
N ASP A 113 -8.35 -5.31 -0.10
CA ASP A 113 -7.67 -4.04 -0.39
C ASP A 113 -7.39 -3.84 -1.87
N ARG A 114 -6.92 -4.90 -2.54
CA ARG A 114 -6.61 -4.87 -3.96
C ARG A 114 -7.83 -4.47 -4.81
N TRP A 115 -9.02 -4.92 -4.45
CA TRP A 115 -10.28 -4.64 -5.15
C TRP A 115 -10.98 -3.35 -4.70
N LEU A 116 -10.68 -2.83 -3.50
CA LEU A 116 -11.17 -1.52 -3.05
C LEU A 116 -10.40 -0.36 -3.68
N LEU A 117 -9.12 -0.56 -4.03
CA LEU A 117 -8.27 0.47 -4.60
C LEU A 117 -8.65 0.89 -6.03
N GLY A 118 -8.41 2.17 -6.36
CA GLY A 118 -8.74 2.75 -7.67
C GLY A 118 -10.23 3.12 -7.84
N LYS A 119 -11.07 2.83 -6.84
CA LYS A 119 -12.45 3.34 -6.74
C LYS A 119 -12.53 4.43 -5.66
N LYS A 120 -13.38 5.43 -5.87
CA LYS A 120 -13.67 6.43 -4.83
C LYS A 120 -14.43 5.76 -3.68
N LEU A 121 -14.04 6.05 -2.44
CA LEU A 121 -14.75 5.67 -1.22
C LEU A 121 -16.12 6.37 -1.15
N SER A 122 -17.05 5.94 -1.99
CA SER A 122 -18.39 6.51 -2.14
C SER A 122 -19.45 5.46 -1.82
N GLY A 123 -20.70 5.87 -1.65
CA GLY A 123 -21.83 4.93 -1.48
C GLY A 123 -22.03 4.00 -2.67
N ARG A 124 -21.44 4.28 -3.84
CA ARG A 124 -21.45 3.36 -4.99
C ARG A 124 -20.56 2.13 -4.73
N LEU A 125 -19.44 2.31 -4.03
CA LEU A 125 -18.53 1.20 -3.68
C LEU A 125 -19.20 0.18 -2.74
N GLU A 126 -20.16 0.60 -1.90
CA GLU A 126 -20.96 -0.31 -1.08
C GLU A 126 -21.80 -1.27 -1.93
N LYS A 127 -22.35 -0.79 -3.04
CA LYS A 127 -23.16 -1.62 -3.95
C LYS A 127 -22.30 -2.65 -4.69
N ASP A 128 -21.04 -2.31 -4.95
CA ASP A 128 -20.09 -3.20 -5.61
C ASP A 128 -19.41 -4.17 -4.62
N LEU A 129 -19.77 -4.18 -3.33
CA LEU A 129 -19.11 -5.05 -2.36
C LEU A 129 -19.41 -6.54 -2.57
N ASP A 130 -20.51 -6.88 -3.23
CA ASP A 130 -20.80 -8.26 -3.61
C ASP A 130 -19.74 -8.79 -4.59
N ASP A 131 -19.39 -7.99 -5.62
CA ASP A 131 -18.30 -8.30 -6.55
C ASP A 131 -16.95 -8.41 -5.82
N VAL A 132 -16.68 -7.50 -4.87
CA VAL A 132 -15.43 -7.53 -4.07
C VAL A 132 -15.36 -8.81 -3.23
N ALA A 133 -16.46 -9.21 -2.59
CA ALA A 133 -16.56 -10.42 -1.79
C ALA A 133 -16.30 -11.67 -2.64
N GLU A 134 -16.95 -11.78 -3.80
CA GLU A 134 -16.75 -12.87 -4.74
C GLU A 134 -15.29 -12.96 -5.20
N ARG A 135 -14.69 -11.83 -5.60
CA ARG A 135 -13.31 -11.81 -6.14
C ARG A 135 -12.23 -12.02 -5.09
N SER A 136 -12.43 -11.56 -3.87
CA SER A 136 -11.49 -11.75 -2.78
C SER A 136 -11.64 -13.10 -2.07
N GLY A 137 -12.72 -13.84 -2.37
CA GLY A 137 -13.06 -15.07 -1.65
C GLY A 137 -13.44 -14.84 -0.19
N ARG A 138 -13.82 -13.61 0.18
CA ARG A 138 -14.22 -13.22 1.54
C ARG A 138 -15.71 -13.04 1.63
N THR A 139 -16.26 -13.20 2.84
CA THR A 139 -17.70 -12.95 3.02
C THR A 139 -18.04 -11.47 2.87
N LEU A 140 -19.25 -11.19 2.39
CA LEU A 140 -19.76 -9.83 2.29
C LEU A 140 -19.74 -9.09 3.64
N LYS A 141 -20.05 -9.78 4.75
CA LYS A 141 -19.99 -9.19 6.10
C LYS A 141 -18.56 -8.76 6.46
N SER A 142 -17.55 -9.57 6.16
CA SER A 142 -16.13 -9.22 6.35
C SER A 142 -15.72 -8.03 5.48
N CYS A 143 -16.05 -8.04 4.18
CA CYS A 143 -15.76 -6.94 3.26
C CYS A 143 -16.39 -5.62 3.72
N ARG A 144 -17.65 -5.64 4.18
CA ARG A 144 -18.35 -4.47 4.74
C ARG A 144 -17.61 -3.92 5.97
N ARG A 145 -17.22 -4.78 6.93
CA ARG A 145 -16.44 -4.34 8.10
C ARG A 145 -15.16 -3.63 7.66
N GLN A 146 -14.41 -4.25 6.75
CA GLN A 146 -13.13 -3.71 6.29
C GLN A 146 -13.30 -2.37 5.56
N LEU A 147 -14.32 -2.21 4.72
CA LEU A 147 -14.62 -0.92 4.06
C LEU A 147 -14.98 0.16 5.09
N GLU A 148 -15.84 -0.16 6.06
CA GLU A 148 -16.24 0.79 7.10
C GLU A 148 -15.08 1.20 8.00
N ASN A 149 -14.21 0.26 8.37
CA ASN A 149 -13.00 0.57 9.11
C ASN A 149 -12.06 1.48 8.31
N LEU A 150 -11.91 1.24 7.01
CA LEU A 150 -11.13 2.11 6.12
C LEU A 150 -11.71 3.53 6.07
N ARG A 151 -13.03 3.66 5.93
CA ARG A 151 -13.71 4.96 5.89
C ARG A 151 -13.55 5.74 7.18
N ARG A 152 -13.72 5.09 8.34
CA ARG A 152 -13.51 5.73 9.64
C ARG A 152 -12.07 6.24 9.78
N VAL A 153 -11.09 5.41 9.43
CA VAL A 153 -9.67 5.79 9.49
C VAL A 153 -9.36 6.92 8.51
N TYR A 154 -9.86 6.85 7.28
CA TYR A 154 -9.66 7.89 6.27
C TYR A 154 -10.27 9.22 6.72
N ALA A 155 -11.54 9.23 7.13
CA ALA A 155 -12.23 10.41 7.61
C ALA A 155 -11.50 11.05 8.81
N ALA A 156 -11.06 10.25 9.79
CA ALA A 156 -10.37 10.76 10.96
C ALA A 156 -9.01 11.42 10.65
N VAL A 157 -8.32 10.99 9.59
CA VAL A 157 -7.07 11.60 9.12
C VAL A 157 -7.35 12.79 8.19
N GLU A 158 -8.40 12.71 7.36
CA GLU A 158 -8.89 13.79 6.50
C GLU A 158 -9.39 14.99 7.32
N ASP A 159 -10.08 14.77 8.44
CA ASP A 159 -10.53 15.80 9.38
C ASP A 159 -9.35 16.61 9.97
N ARG A 160 -8.14 16.04 9.91
CA ARG A 160 -6.89 16.71 10.30
C ARG A 160 -6.15 17.32 9.11
N ASN A 161 -6.81 17.45 7.96
CA ASN A 161 -6.26 17.88 6.67
C ASN A 161 -5.00 17.11 6.26
N PHE A 162 -4.91 15.83 6.64
CA PHE A 162 -3.71 15.02 6.43
C PHE A 162 -2.43 15.67 6.96
N HIS A 163 -2.51 16.53 8.00
CA HIS A 163 -1.34 17.14 8.61
C HIS A 163 -0.72 16.26 9.70
N GLY A 164 0.57 16.47 9.96
CA GLY A 164 1.33 15.74 10.97
C GLY A 164 1.77 14.36 10.48
N LEU A 165 1.83 13.37 11.37
CA LEU A 165 2.32 12.03 11.06
C LEU A 165 1.13 11.06 10.91
N PRO A 166 0.78 10.60 9.69
CA PRO A 166 -0.39 9.76 9.48
C PRO A 166 -0.34 8.46 10.28
N CYS A 167 0.81 7.78 10.30
CA CYS A 167 0.99 6.55 11.07
C CYS A 167 0.70 6.74 12.57
N ARG A 168 1.22 7.83 13.15
CA ARG A 168 0.99 8.16 14.56
C ARG A 168 -0.46 8.54 14.82
N ALA A 169 -1.08 9.34 13.95
CA ALA A 169 -2.48 9.73 14.07
C ALA A 169 -3.40 8.50 14.08
N VAL A 170 -3.19 7.55 13.16
CA VAL A 170 -3.96 6.30 13.10
C VAL A 170 -3.73 5.46 14.36
N SER A 171 -2.48 5.29 14.79
CA SER A 171 -2.15 4.51 15.99
C SER A 171 -2.79 5.09 17.26
N GLU A 172 -2.71 6.40 17.46
CA GLU A 172 -3.25 7.07 18.66
C GLU A 172 -4.79 7.12 18.67
N LEU A 173 -5.42 7.39 17.53
CA LEU A 173 -6.89 7.52 17.43
C LEU A 173 -7.61 6.18 17.52
N PHE A 174 -7.04 5.13 16.93
CA PHE A 174 -7.66 3.81 16.84
C PHE A 174 -7.02 2.77 17.76
N LEU A 175 -6.04 3.17 18.58
CA LEU A 175 -5.31 2.30 19.51
C LEU A 175 -4.65 1.09 18.82
N LEU A 176 -4.19 1.28 17.58
CA LEU A 176 -3.58 0.24 16.75
C LEU A 176 -2.06 0.18 16.94
N SER A 177 -1.48 -1.00 16.69
CA SER A 177 -0.03 -1.13 16.58
C SER A 177 0.54 -0.20 15.51
N GLU A 178 1.77 0.27 15.69
CA GLU A 178 2.47 1.02 14.63
C GLU A 178 2.64 0.20 13.34
N GLN A 179 2.66 -1.13 13.43
CA GLN A 179 2.75 -2.01 12.28
C GLN A 179 1.46 -1.97 11.44
N LEU A 180 0.30 -2.05 12.08
CA LEU A 180 -0.98 -1.94 11.38
C LEU A 180 -1.25 -0.50 10.94
N ALA A 181 -0.96 0.48 11.80
CA ALA A 181 -1.12 1.90 11.47
C ALA A 181 -0.28 2.32 10.26
N SER A 182 0.94 1.77 10.11
CA SER A 182 1.77 2.04 8.93
C SER A 182 1.24 1.37 7.65
N LYS A 183 0.56 0.22 7.74
CA LYS A 183 -0.16 -0.35 6.59
C LYS A 183 -1.32 0.55 6.17
N TYR A 184 -2.08 1.07 7.14
CA TYR A 184 -3.12 2.05 6.89
C TYR A 184 -2.55 3.33 6.27
N ALA A 185 -1.43 3.86 6.75
CA ALA A 185 -0.81 5.06 6.18
C ALA A 185 -0.48 4.90 4.68
N CYS A 186 0.08 3.76 4.26
CA CYS A 186 0.30 3.48 2.83
C CYS A 186 -1.00 3.38 2.04
N LEU A 187 -2.04 2.75 2.59
CA LEU A 187 -3.34 2.64 1.94
C LEU A 187 -4.03 4.01 1.80
N LEU A 188 -3.99 4.83 2.86
CA LEU A 188 -4.48 6.20 2.87
C LEU A 188 -3.75 7.05 1.83
N PHE A 189 -2.43 6.90 1.69
CA PHE A 189 -1.66 7.58 0.65
C PHE A 189 -2.19 7.23 -0.75
N ILE A 190 -2.34 5.95 -1.08
CA ILE A 190 -2.84 5.52 -2.40
C ILE A 190 -4.26 6.06 -2.67
N LEU A 191 -5.11 6.11 -1.64
CA LEU A 191 -6.48 6.64 -1.74
C LEU A 191 -6.50 8.16 -1.91
N HIS A 192 -5.66 8.87 -1.16
CA HIS A 192 -5.48 10.33 -1.22
C HIS A 192 -4.98 10.76 -2.60
N THR A 193 -3.96 10.07 -3.13
CA THR A 193 -3.41 10.33 -4.47
C THR A 193 -4.29 9.80 -5.60
N ARG A 194 -5.30 8.98 -5.29
CA ARG A 194 -6.28 8.40 -6.22
C ARG A 194 -5.66 7.58 -7.35
N PHE A 195 -4.59 6.83 -7.08
CA PHE A 195 -3.93 6.06 -8.13
C PHE A 195 -4.90 5.18 -8.93
N GLN A 196 -4.80 5.26 -10.26
CA GLN A 196 -5.53 4.40 -11.19
C GLN A 196 -4.90 3.01 -11.18
N VAL A 197 -5.22 2.20 -10.17
CA VAL A 197 -4.61 0.87 -9.96
C VAL A 197 -5.64 -0.24 -9.77
N HIS A 198 -6.93 0.02 -10.02
CA HIS A 198 -7.97 -1.00 -9.93
C HIS A 198 -7.62 -2.24 -10.78
N PRO A 199 -7.93 -3.49 -10.36
CA PRO A 199 -7.55 -4.70 -11.11
C PRO A 199 -8.01 -4.71 -12.58
N GLN A 200 -9.12 -4.03 -12.86
CA GLN A 200 -9.68 -3.91 -14.22
C GLN A 200 -9.03 -2.80 -15.06
N HIS A 201 -8.10 -2.01 -14.50
CA HIS A 201 -7.46 -0.93 -15.23
C HIS A 201 -6.56 -1.49 -16.34
N PRO A 202 -6.66 -1.02 -17.60
CA PRO A 202 -6.04 -1.67 -18.75
C PRO A 202 -4.52 -1.66 -18.76
N VAL A 203 -3.89 -0.73 -18.03
CA VAL A 203 -2.43 -0.54 -18.03
C VAL A 203 -1.80 -1.00 -16.70
N THR A 204 -2.47 -0.79 -15.58
CA THR A 204 -1.92 -0.98 -14.22
C THR A 204 -2.64 -2.08 -13.45
N GLY A 205 -3.67 -2.71 -14.04
CA GLY A 205 -4.46 -3.75 -13.39
C GLY A 205 -3.65 -4.99 -12.99
N PHE A 206 -2.55 -5.27 -13.70
CA PHE A 206 -1.64 -6.39 -13.41
C PHE A 206 -0.81 -6.18 -12.13
N LEU A 207 -0.76 -4.97 -11.57
CA LEU A 207 -0.01 -4.69 -10.35
C LEU A 207 -0.61 -5.47 -9.18
N THR A 208 0.26 -6.11 -8.40
CA THR A 208 -0.13 -6.89 -7.23
C THR A 208 -0.14 -6.01 -5.98
N TRP A 209 -0.74 -6.48 -4.89
CA TRP A 209 -0.68 -5.74 -3.63
C TRP A 209 0.75 -5.52 -3.10
N PRO A 210 1.67 -6.52 -3.14
CA PRO A 210 3.08 -6.28 -2.83
C PRO A 210 3.71 -5.13 -3.63
N ASP A 211 3.39 -5.01 -4.92
CA ASP A 211 3.88 -3.91 -5.76
C ASP A 211 3.37 -2.56 -5.24
N LEU A 212 2.06 -2.45 -5.00
CA LEU A 212 1.43 -1.21 -4.53
C LEU A 212 1.93 -0.80 -3.15
N ARG A 213 2.11 -1.75 -2.25
CA ARG A 213 2.69 -1.54 -0.92
C ARG A 213 4.13 -1.02 -1.03
N PHE A 214 4.94 -1.65 -1.87
CA PHE A 214 6.32 -1.24 -2.10
C PHE A 214 6.39 0.17 -2.72
N PHE A 215 5.56 0.45 -3.73
CA PHE A 215 5.51 1.77 -4.38
C PHE A 215 5.03 2.85 -3.42
N ALA A 216 4.01 2.59 -2.61
CA ALA A 216 3.56 3.55 -1.59
C ALA A 216 4.68 3.85 -0.60
N ALA A 217 5.35 2.81 -0.05
CA ALA A 217 6.47 3.02 0.87
C ALA A 217 7.62 3.80 0.22
N LEU A 218 7.97 3.47 -1.02
CA LEU A 218 9.00 4.15 -1.80
C LEU A 218 8.65 5.63 -2.03
N LEU A 219 7.45 5.92 -2.53
CA LEU A 219 7.00 7.29 -2.81
C LEU A 219 6.91 8.11 -1.52
N MET A 220 6.28 7.57 -0.48
CA MET A 220 6.12 8.27 0.80
C MET A 220 7.47 8.54 1.46
N THR A 221 8.42 7.61 1.43
CA THR A 221 9.73 7.80 2.08
C THR A 221 10.59 8.85 1.35
N HIS A 222 10.44 8.97 0.03
CA HIS A 222 11.34 9.77 -0.79
C HIS A 222 10.75 11.09 -1.30
N TRP A 223 9.45 11.16 -1.59
CA TRP A 223 8.83 12.34 -2.18
C TRP A 223 8.03 13.19 -1.19
N LEU A 224 7.69 12.64 -0.01
CA LEU A 224 7.04 13.40 1.05
C LEU A 224 8.09 13.93 2.04
N PRO A 225 7.82 15.06 2.70
CA PRO A 225 8.65 15.52 3.80
C PRO A 225 8.74 14.48 4.92
N GLN A 226 9.90 14.40 5.56
CA GLN A 226 10.17 13.45 6.65
C GLN A 226 10.46 14.22 7.93
N ARG A 227 10.08 13.67 9.09
CA ARG A 227 10.53 14.16 10.39
C ARG A 227 11.92 13.59 10.71
N LYS A 228 12.92 14.45 10.94
CA LYS A 228 14.20 14.01 11.51
C LYS A 228 14.04 13.82 13.01
N THR A 229 14.28 12.59 13.47
CA THR A 229 14.47 12.33 14.90
C THR A 229 15.94 12.64 15.22
N LEU A 230 16.21 13.75 15.91
CA LEU A 230 17.53 13.98 16.51
C LEU A 230 17.70 12.97 17.64
N SER A 231 18.67 12.07 17.53
CA SER A 231 19.06 11.18 18.62
C SER A 231 19.60 12.03 19.77
N LYS A 232 18.80 12.23 20.83
CA LYS A 232 19.29 12.81 22.08
C LYS A 232 20.41 11.91 22.59
N LEU A 233 21.64 12.43 22.62
CA LEU A 233 22.73 11.92 23.44
C LEU A 233 22.17 11.70 24.86
N GLN A 234 22.26 10.46 25.33
CA GLN A 234 21.89 10.10 26.69
C GLN A 234 22.78 10.87 27.67
N PHE A 235 22.20 11.81 28.42
CA PHE A 235 22.75 12.24 29.70
C PHE A 235 21.90 11.65 30.83
N PRO A 236 22.51 11.18 31.93
CA PRO A 236 21.78 10.49 32.98
C PRO A 236 21.00 11.49 33.85
N LYS A 237 19.72 11.15 34.02
CA LYS A 237 18.79 11.46 35.14
C LYS A 237 18.79 12.88 35.72
N GLY A 238 17.65 13.55 35.58
CA GLY A 238 17.22 14.58 36.51
C GLY A 238 15.94 15.28 36.08
N THR A 239 14.84 14.94 36.76
CA THR A 239 13.58 15.69 36.86
C THR A 239 12.67 15.82 35.65
N SER A 240 11.38 15.73 35.96
CA SER A 240 10.22 15.65 35.09
C SER A 240 9.96 16.92 34.28
N SER A 241 10.00 16.81 32.97
CA SER A 241 9.32 17.71 32.04
C SER A 241 8.78 16.90 30.87
N LYS A 242 7.48 17.09 30.57
CA LYS A 242 6.83 16.62 29.33
C LYS A 242 7.45 17.40 28.16
N ASP A 243 8.66 17.04 27.76
CA ASP A 243 9.32 17.70 26.64
C ASP A 243 8.93 17.00 25.34
N ILE A 244 8.07 17.69 24.59
CA ILE A 244 7.78 17.40 23.19
C ILE A 244 9.12 17.37 22.45
N ALA A 245 9.48 16.23 21.88
CA ALA A 245 10.61 16.16 20.97
C ALA A 245 10.29 17.07 19.76
N GLU A 246 10.86 18.27 19.72
CA GLU A 246 10.84 19.13 18.53
C GLU A 246 11.65 18.44 17.43
N GLY A 247 10.98 17.62 16.63
CA GLY A 247 11.56 17.02 15.43
C GLY A 247 11.57 18.05 14.31
N THR A 248 12.72 18.29 13.69
CA THR A 248 12.82 19.13 12.49
C THR A 248 12.25 18.38 11.29
N VAL A 249 11.33 18.99 10.55
CA VAL A 249 10.84 18.45 9.27
C VAL A 249 11.88 18.76 8.19
N VAL A 250 12.21 17.75 7.39
CA VAL A 250 13.16 17.87 6.28
C VAL A 250 12.58 17.36 4.98
N GLU A 251 13.06 17.93 3.88
CA GLU A 251 12.65 17.54 2.54
C GLU A 251 13.21 16.18 2.10
N ASN A 252 14.35 15.75 2.68
CA ASN A 252 14.96 14.45 2.42
C ASN A 252 15.45 13.83 3.73
N GLY A 253 14.61 13.03 4.37
CA GLY A 253 14.95 12.27 5.59
C GLY A 253 14.90 10.76 5.40
N ALA A 254 14.81 10.29 4.15
CA ALA A 254 14.81 8.87 3.85
C ALA A 254 16.07 8.22 4.43
N GLN A 255 15.88 7.22 5.30
CA GLN A 255 16.99 6.49 5.92
C GLN A 255 17.70 5.57 4.92
N ILE A 256 17.00 5.14 3.88
CA ILE A 256 17.50 4.23 2.85
C ILE A 256 17.84 5.07 1.62
N ALA A 257 19.09 5.12 1.21
CA ALA A 257 19.48 5.82 -0.02
C ALA A 257 19.07 5.01 -1.26
N LEU A 258 18.52 5.68 -2.28
CA LEU A 258 18.18 5.04 -3.57
C LEU A 258 19.36 4.98 -4.54
N ARG A 259 20.39 5.78 -4.29
CA ARG A 259 21.65 5.81 -5.03
C ARG A 259 22.76 6.15 -4.04
N SER A 260 23.87 5.42 -4.10
CA SER A 260 25.02 5.65 -3.22
C SER A 260 25.62 7.03 -3.49
N PRO A 261 25.72 7.94 -2.50
CA PRO A 261 26.31 9.26 -2.72
C PRO A 261 27.80 9.20 -3.09
N SER A 262 28.53 8.19 -2.59
CA SER A 262 29.96 8.03 -2.81
C SER A 262 30.28 7.22 -4.07
N THR A 263 29.63 6.08 -4.26
CA THR A 263 29.94 5.17 -5.37
C THR A 263 29.04 5.37 -6.59
N ARG A 264 27.93 6.10 -6.44
CA ARG A 264 26.87 6.29 -7.45
C ARG A 264 26.19 5.00 -7.92
N ASP A 265 26.45 3.90 -7.22
CA ASP A 265 25.84 2.61 -7.50
C ASP A 265 24.38 2.57 -7.07
N TRP A 266 23.65 1.71 -7.76
CA TRP A 266 22.27 1.42 -7.46
C TRP A 266 22.15 0.23 -6.50
N PRO A 267 21.33 0.32 -5.44
CA PRO A 267 20.95 -0.85 -4.67
C PRO A 267 20.13 -1.81 -5.53
N ALA A 268 20.27 -3.11 -5.23
CA ALA A 268 19.45 -4.15 -5.82
C ALA A 268 17.97 -3.95 -5.45
N ILE A 269 17.06 -4.27 -6.37
CA ILE A 269 15.62 -4.12 -6.13
C ILE A 269 15.14 -5.03 -4.99
N GLY A 270 15.66 -6.26 -4.89
CA GLY A 270 15.35 -7.16 -3.78
C GLY A 270 15.74 -6.57 -2.41
N PHE A 271 16.89 -5.88 -2.33
CA PHE A 271 17.30 -5.17 -1.11
C PHE A 271 16.33 -4.04 -0.77
N LEU A 272 15.91 -3.25 -1.77
CA LEU A 272 14.92 -2.19 -1.56
C LEU A 272 13.57 -2.77 -1.09
N GLN A 273 13.08 -3.85 -1.71
CA GLN A 273 11.83 -4.50 -1.31
C GLN A 273 11.90 -5.08 0.11
N GLU A 274 13.06 -5.56 0.54
CA GLU A 274 13.28 -6.04 1.91
C GLU A 274 13.30 -4.89 2.92
N LYS A 275 14.00 -3.78 2.61
CA LYS A 275 14.21 -2.69 3.57
C LYS A 275 13.11 -1.62 3.57
N LEU A 276 12.49 -1.32 2.43
CA LEU A 276 11.35 -0.39 2.32
C LEU A 276 10.04 -1.11 2.63
N GLN A 277 9.83 -1.37 3.93
CA GLN A 277 8.58 -1.92 4.44
C GLN A 277 7.57 -0.80 4.74
N THR A 278 6.31 -1.16 5.03
CA THR A 278 5.31 -0.14 5.46
C THR A 278 5.78 0.62 6.70
N THR A 279 6.54 -0.01 7.60
CA THR A 279 7.08 0.67 8.77
C THR A 279 8.07 1.79 8.44
N SER A 280 8.61 1.83 7.21
CA SER A 280 9.48 2.93 6.77
C SER A 280 8.72 4.26 6.64
N VAL A 281 7.39 4.24 6.54
CA VAL A 281 6.57 5.46 6.42
C VAL A 281 6.20 6.11 7.75
N ARG A 282 6.79 5.68 8.88
CA ARG A 282 6.44 6.21 10.21
C ARG A 282 6.73 7.69 10.38
N GLU A 283 7.80 8.16 9.74
CA GLU A 283 8.29 9.53 9.87
C GLU A 283 7.80 10.45 8.74
N THR A 284 6.92 9.96 7.85
CA THR A 284 6.40 10.74 6.73
C THR A 284 5.42 11.78 7.26
N VAL A 285 5.63 13.04 6.89
CA VAL A 285 4.78 14.16 7.29
C VAL A 285 3.77 14.45 6.20
N GLY A 286 2.50 14.32 6.57
CA GLY A 286 1.35 14.42 5.70
C GLY A 286 1.30 13.39 4.58
N LEU A 287 0.45 13.64 3.58
CA LEU A 287 0.27 12.78 2.39
C LEU A 287 0.56 13.50 1.06
N ASP A 288 0.83 14.81 1.09
CA ASP A 288 1.11 15.60 -0.10
C ASP A 288 2.60 15.62 -0.43
N LEU A 289 2.90 15.68 -1.72
CA LEU A 289 4.28 15.78 -2.20
C LEU A 289 4.91 17.11 -1.77
N SER A 290 6.22 17.10 -1.56
CA SER A 290 6.99 18.30 -1.27
C SER A 290 6.85 19.37 -2.38
N HIS A 291 6.45 20.58 -2.01
CA HIS A 291 6.38 21.72 -2.94
C HIS A 291 7.76 22.09 -3.52
N PRO A 292 8.84 22.21 -2.72
CA PRO A 292 10.19 22.42 -3.26
C PRO A 292 10.60 21.37 -4.30
N PHE A 293 10.33 20.09 -4.00
CA PHE A 293 10.64 18.97 -4.90
C PHE A 293 9.88 19.08 -6.23
N THR A 294 8.55 19.26 -6.17
CA THR A 294 7.70 19.31 -7.36
C THR A 294 7.93 20.57 -8.21
N ASN A 295 8.22 21.72 -7.58
CA ASN A 295 8.60 22.94 -8.27
C ASN A 295 9.91 22.75 -9.06
N CYS A 296 10.94 22.14 -8.46
CA CYS A 296 12.20 21.86 -9.15
C CYS A 296 11.98 21.02 -10.43
N LEU A 297 11.10 20.01 -10.39
CA LEU A 297 10.82 19.17 -11.56
C LEU A 297 10.06 19.94 -12.65
N ARG A 298 9.13 20.82 -12.26
CA ARG A 298 8.42 21.70 -13.20
C ARG A 298 9.38 22.68 -13.86
N ASP A 299 10.30 23.26 -13.10
CA ASP A 299 11.28 24.21 -13.60
C ASP A 299 12.27 23.52 -14.54
N LEU A 300 12.75 22.30 -14.20
CA LEU A 300 13.57 21.48 -15.10
C LEU A 300 12.89 21.21 -16.45
N LYS A 301 11.59 20.90 -16.45
CA LYS A 301 10.84 20.77 -17.71
C LYS A 301 10.85 22.07 -18.49
N ALA A 302 10.54 23.19 -17.85
CA ALA A 302 10.52 24.49 -18.51
C ALA A 302 11.88 24.85 -19.11
N HIS A 303 12.97 24.58 -18.38
CA HIS A 303 14.31 24.88 -18.83
C HIS A 303 14.81 23.95 -19.93
N LEU A 304 14.53 22.65 -19.85
CA LEU A 304 15.03 21.69 -20.84
C LEU A 304 14.14 21.65 -22.09
N ILE A 305 12.81 21.68 -21.96
CA ILE A 305 11.93 21.52 -23.13
C ILE A 305 11.79 22.82 -23.92
N ASN A 306 11.74 23.97 -23.25
CA ASN A 306 11.55 25.24 -23.94
C ASN A 306 12.85 25.79 -24.55
N ASP A 307 14.01 25.25 -24.13
CA ASP A 307 15.31 25.59 -24.70
C ASP A 307 15.68 24.57 -25.79
N ASN A 308 15.55 24.99 -27.06
CA ASN A 308 15.77 24.15 -28.22
C ASN A 308 17.23 23.67 -28.35
N ASP A 309 18.18 24.35 -27.71
CA ASP A 309 19.60 24.04 -27.85
C ASP A 309 20.08 23.09 -26.74
N VAL A 310 19.47 23.14 -25.56
CA VAL A 310 19.95 22.36 -24.40
C VAL A 310 19.47 20.91 -24.42
N LEU A 311 18.22 20.63 -24.81
CA LEU A 311 17.69 19.26 -24.81
C LEU A 311 18.45 18.30 -25.74
N PRO A 312 18.85 18.70 -26.97
CA PRO A 312 19.72 17.88 -27.81
C PRO A 312 21.06 17.57 -27.12
N VAL A 313 21.69 18.57 -26.48
CA VAL A 313 22.95 18.38 -25.76
C VAL A 313 22.79 17.40 -24.60
N PHE A 314 21.71 17.51 -23.82
CA PHE A 314 21.42 16.57 -22.74
C PHE A 314 21.26 15.13 -23.25
N ARG A 315 20.52 14.94 -24.35
CA ARG A 315 20.36 13.63 -24.98
C ARG A 315 21.70 13.06 -25.47
N GLU A 316 22.53 13.89 -26.08
CA GLU A 316 23.85 13.49 -26.55
C GLU A 316 24.73 13.02 -25.39
N ARG A 317 24.73 13.75 -24.26
CA ARG A 317 25.44 13.35 -23.02
C ARG A 317 24.96 12.00 -22.49
N VAL A 318 23.65 11.79 -22.44
CA VAL A 318 23.04 10.52 -22.02
C VAL A 318 23.49 9.36 -22.93
N MET A 319 23.42 9.53 -24.25
CA MET A 319 23.83 8.50 -25.21
C MET A 319 25.33 8.23 -25.19
N SER A 320 26.16 9.26 -25.05
CA SER A 320 27.61 9.13 -24.92
C SER A 320 27.98 8.25 -23.72
N ARG A 321 27.35 8.49 -22.56
CA ARG A 321 27.53 7.67 -21.36
C ARG A 321 27.07 6.22 -21.55
N LEU A 322 25.94 6.00 -22.19
CA LEU A 322 25.44 4.66 -22.49
C LEU A 322 26.38 3.87 -23.41
N ARG A 323 26.93 4.52 -24.44
CA ARG A 323 27.91 3.91 -25.36
C ARG A 323 29.23 3.61 -24.64
N ALA A 324 29.70 4.51 -23.79
CA ALA A 324 30.89 4.29 -22.96
C ALA A 324 30.70 3.11 -22.00
N TRP A 325 29.52 2.98 -21.39
CA TRP A 325 29.19 1.82 -20.55
C TRP A 325 29.15 0.51 -21.34
N ALA A 326 28.54 0.51 -22.54
CA ALA A 326 28.42 -0.69 -23.37
C ALA A 326 29.78 -1.19 -23.87
N THR A 327 30.66 -0.26 -24.28
CA THR A 327 32.05 -0.58 -24.68
C THR A 327 32.85 -1.16 -23.52
N ALA A 328 32.71 -0.60 -22.31
CA ALA A 328 33.37 -1.11 -21.11
C ALA A 328 32.92 -2.53 -20.71
N LYS A 329 31.68 -2.92 -21.03
CA LYS A 329 31.14 -4.27 -20.75
C LYS A 329 31.43 -5.32 -21.83
N GLY A 330 32.01 -4.95 -22.97
CA GLY A 330 32.33 -5.89 -24.06
C GLY A 330 31.12 -6.47 -24.80
N THR A 331 29.91 -5.95 -24.56
CA THR A 331 28.67 -6.38 -25.23
C THR A 331 28.44 -5.54 -26.48
N LEU A 332 29.11 -5.87 -27.59
CA LEU A 332 29.17 -4.97 -28.75
C LEU A 332 27.95 -5.09 -29.68
N ASP A 333 27.55 -6.28 -30.12
CA ASP A 333 26.60 -6.38 -31.25
C ASP A 333 25.12 -6.19 -30.88
N GLU A 334 24.59 -6.93 -29.91
CA GLU A 334 23.17 -6.82 -29.54
C GLU A 334 22.85 -5.50 -28.84
N SER A 335 23.75 -5.03 -27.98
CA SER A 335 23.59 -3.74 -27.30
C SER A 335 23.73 -2.55 -28.24
N ALA A 336 24.59 -2.61 -29.27
CA ALA A 336 24.68 -1.54 -30.25
C ALA A 336 23.36 -1.36 -31.02
N ARG A 337 22.68 -2.46 -31.36
CA ARG A 337 21.39 -2.39 -32.07
C ARG A 337 20.31 -1.73 -31.21
N SER A 338 20.15 -2.15 -29.95
CA SER A 338 19.13 -1.56 -29.06
C SER A 338 19.44 -0.11 -28.71
N LEU A 339 20.72 0.24 -28.51
CA LEU A 339 21.15 1.63 -28.27
C LEU A 339 20.96 2.53 -29.49
N ASN A 340 21.17 2.04 -30.72
CA ASN A 340 20.90 2.82 -31.94
C ASN A 340 19.40 3.08 -32.12
N LYS A 341 18.54 2.09 -31.81
CA LYS A 341 17.09 2.31 -31.78
C LYS A 341 16.70 3.33 -30.70
N LEU A 342 17.34 3.26 -29.54
CA LEU A 342 17.10 4.19 -28.44
C LEU A 342 17.54 5.62 -28.80
N ASP A 343 18.66 5.82 -29.49
CA ASP A 343 19.13 7.16 -29.85
C ASP A 343 18.07 7.98 -30.61
N GLY A 344 17.43 7.34 -31.60
CA GLY A 344 16.33 7.92 -32.37
C GLY A 344 15.05 8.19 -31.57
N LYS A 345 14.85 7.48 -30.45
CA LYS A 345 13.65 7.61 -29.59
C LYS A 345 13.92 8.20 -28.21
N LEU A 346 15.18 8.54 -27.88
CA LEU A 346 15.57 8.98 -26.53
C LEU A 346 14.85 10.26 -26.12
N TYR A 347 14.56 11.13 -27.10
CA TYR A 347 13.73 12.31 -26.88
C TYR A 347 12.39 11.95 -26.22
N LEU A 348 11.71 10.90 -26.67
CA LEU A 348 10.42 10.48 -26.11
C LEU A 348 10.56 10.05 -24.64
N VAL A 349 11.63 9.33 -24.31
CA VAL A 349 11.93 8.90 -22.94
C VAL A 349 12.23 10.09 -22.04
N VAL A 350 13.12 10.99 -22.45
CA VAL A 350 13.50 12.19 -21.69
C VAL A 350 12.29 13.13 -21.53
N HIS A 351 11.59 13.40 -22.62
CA HIS A 351 10.37 14.21 -22.61
C HIS A 351 9.29 13.59 -21.72
N GLY A 352 9.13 12.27 -21.76
CA GLY A 352 8.23 11.51 -20.89
C GLY A 352 8.55 11.74 -19.41
N PHE A 353 9.80 11.56 -18.99
CA PHE A 353 10.22 11.82 -17.62
C PHE A 353 10.02 13.27 -17.18
N LEU A 354 10.41 14.24 -18.01
CA LEU A 354 10.22 15.67 -17.69
C LEU A 354 8.74 16.04 -17.58
N THR A 355 7.90 15.48 -18.45
CA THR A 355 6.45 15.72 -18.43
C THR A 355 5.80 15.11 -17.20
N ILE A 356 6.15 13.86 -16.86
CA ILE A 356 5.67 13.18 -15.64
C ILE A 356 6.12 13.96 -14.40
N GLY A 357 7.40 14.32 -14.32
CA GLY A 357 7.97 15.03 -13.18
C GLY A 357 7.31 16.40 -12.96
N ALA A 358 7.13 17.20 -14.01
CA ALA A 358 6.42 18.47 -13.92
C ALA A 358 4.94 18.31 -13.54
N GLY A 359 4.30 17.23 -14.02
CA GLY A 359 2.93 16.86 -13.68
C GLY A 359 2.75 16.67 -12.17
N LEU A 360 3.77 16.23 -11.44
CA LEU A 360 3.69 16.00 -9.99
C LEU A 360 3.31 17.25 -9.16
N SER A 361 3.52 18.46 -9.69
CA SER A 361 3.05 19.70 -9.07
C SER A 361 1.51 19.84 -9.05
N GLN A 362 0.81 19.02 -9.85
CA GLN A 362 -0.64 18.99 -9.97
C GLN A 362 -1.16 17.67 -9.40
N THR A 363 -1.96 17.73 -8.34
CA THR A 363 -2.50 16.53 -7.68
C THR A 363 -3.29 15.61 -8.63
N LYS A 364 -3.92 16.17 -9.66
CA LYS A 364 -4.66 15.42 -10.68
C LYS A 364 -3.78 14.56 -11.58
N GLU A 365 -2.53 14.94 -11.81
CA GLU A 365 -1.60 14.18 -12.65
C GLU A 365 -0.96 13.03 -11.88
N LEU A 366 -0.79 13.19 -10.56
CA LEU A 366 -0.24 12.16 -9.70
C LEU A 366 -1.06 10.85 -9.76
N GLN A 367 -2.38 10.95 -9.93
CA GLN A 367 -3.27 9.79 -10.03
C GLN A 367 -2.93 8.87 -11.24
N HIS A 368 -2.30 9.43 -12.28
CA HIS A 368 -1.89 8.75 -13.52
C HIS A 368 -0.39 8.43 -13.58
N LEU A 369 0.37 8.68 -12.51
CA LEU A 369 1.83 8.50 -12.49
C LEU A 369 2.30 7.15 -13.05
N LEU A 370 1.72 6.05 -12.53
CA LEU A 370 2.11 4.69 -12.94
C LEU A 370 1.73 4.41 -14.40
N GLU A 371 0.55 4.87 -14.82
CA GLU A 371 0.08 4.73 -16.20
C GLU A 371 1.00 5.49 -17.17
N HIS A 372 1.31 6.75 -16.88
CA HIS A 372 2.20 7.57 -17.70
C HIS A 372 3.62 6.99 -17.77
N LEU A 373 4.15 6.50 -16.65
CA LEU A 373 5.47 5.86 -16.63
C LEU A 373 5.49 4.62 -17.52
N LEU A 374 4.45 3.77 -17.46
CA LEU A 374 4.37 2.57 -18.28
C LEU A 374 4.17 2.88 -19.77
N THR A 375 3.31 3.83 -20.10
CA THR A 375 2.91 4.14 -21.48
C THR A 375 3.89 5.06 -22.21
N SER A 376 4.47 6.05 -21.52
CA SER A 376 5.32 7.08 -22.14
C SER A 376 6.81 6.73 -22.08
N VAL A 377 7.23 5.95 -21.09
CA VAL A 377 8.63 5.56 -20.91
C VAL A 377 8.82 4.08 -21.19
N VAL A 378 8.20 3.19 -20.41
CA VAL A 378 8.51 1.75 -20.48
C VAL A 378 8.18 1.15 -21.83
N ARG A 379 7.05 1.55 -22.44
CA ARG A 379 6.70 1.15 -23.80
C ARG A 379 7.80 1.49 -24.81
N VAL A 380 8.34 2.70 -24.76
CA VAL A 380 9.42 3.13 -25.67
C VAL A 380 10.68 2.30 -25.46
N LEU A 381 11.00 1.96 -24.21
CA LEU A 381 12.15 1.12 -23.87
C LEU A 381 11.98 -0.32 -24.40
N HIS A 382 10.78 -0.90 -24.30
CA HIS A 382 10.47 -2.18 -24.93
C HIS A 382 10.55 -2.12 -26.45
N ASP A 383 10.02 -1.06 -27.08
CA ASP A 383 10.10 -0.88 -28.54
C ASP A 383 11.55 -0.73 -29.05
N CYS A 384 12.50 -0.41 -28.16
CA CYS A 384 13.93 -0.31 -28.42
C CYS A 384 14.70 -1.60 -28.06
N ASP A 385 14.03 -2.65 -27.58
CA ASP A 385 14.64 -3.90 -27.10
C ASP A 385 15.66 -3.67 -25.96
N ILE A 386 15.40 -2.71 -25.07
CA ILE A 386 16.29 -2.42 -23.94
C ILE A 386 16.16 -3.53 -22.90
N THR A 387 17.29 -4.10 -22.49
CA THR A 387 17.33 -5.16 -21.46
C THR A 387 17.36 -4.57 -20.05
N THR A 388 16.95 -5.37 -19.06
CA THR A 388 17.00 -4.99 -17.63
C THR A 388 18.40 -4.60 -17.17
N SER A 389 19.44 -5.19 -17.76
CA SER A 389 20.85 -4.84 -17.47
C SER A 389 21.23 -3.44 -17.97
N GLN A 390 20.64 -3.01 -19.09
CA GLN A 390 20.86 -1.69 -19.71
C GLN A 390 20.05 -0.59 -19.01
N LEU A 391 18.92 -0.93 -18.38
CA LEU A 391 18.09 0.05 -17.65
C LEU A 391 18.90 0.77 -16.56
N ASN A 392 19.65 0.06 -15.73
CA ASN A 392 20.48 0.70 -14.70
C ASN A 392 21.46 1.72 -15.29
N ALA A 393 22.07 1.40 -16.43
CA ALA A 393 22.98 2.30 -17.12
C ALA A 393 22.25 3.52 -17.68
N LEU A 394 21.06 3.34 -18.26
CA LEU A 394 20.21 4.44 -18.75
C LEU A 394 19.81 5.38 -17.61
N PHE A 395 19.31 4.85 -16.49
CA PHE A 395 18.93 5.66 -15.34
C PHE A 395 20.14 6.40 -14.75
N SER A 396 21.33 5.78 -14.66
CA SER A 396 22.56 6.48 -14.28
C SER A 396 22.89 7.62 -15.25
N ALA A 397 22.81 7.36 -16.56
CA ALA A 397 23.11 8.34 -17.59
C ALA A 397 22.14 9.53 -17.56
N LEU A 398 20.85 9.29 -17.29
CA LEU A 398 19.83 10.35 -17.14
C LEU A 398 20.11 11.27 -15.95
N VAL A 399 20.59 10.74 -14.82
CA VAL A 399 20.94 11.56 -13.65
C VAL A 399 22.25 12.31 -13.90
N ASP A 400 23.30 11.57 -14.26
CA ASP A 400 24.65 12.14 -14.35
C ASP A 400 24.78 13.09 -15.54
N GLY A 401 24.09 12.82 -16.66
CA GLY A 401 24.11 13.68 -17.83
C GLY A 401 23.55 15.08 -17.55
N LEU A 402 22.60 15.22 -16.61
CA LEU A 402 22.05 16.52 -16.22
C LEU A 402 23.08 17.31 -15.41
N ALA A 403 23.83 16.63 -14.54
CA ALA A 403 24.88 17.24 -13.74
C ALA A 403 26.07 17.74 -14.59
N GLU A 404 26.26 17.20 -15.80
CA GLU A 404 27.32 17.60 -16.72
C GLU A 404 26.93 18.77 -17.64
N LEU A 405 25.68 19.22 -17.63
CA LEU A 405 25.26 20.39 -18.40
C LEU A 405 25.84 21.67 -17.81
N ASP A 406 26.46 22.47 -18.68
CA ASP A 406 26.92 23.82 -18.38
C ASP A 406 25.92 24.83 -18.95
N VAL A 407 24.92 25.18 -18.13
CA VAL A 407 23.81 26.06 -18.50
C VAL A 407 23.47 26.99 -17.35
N TRP A 408 23.07 28.22 -17.67
CA TRP A 408 22.97 29.32 -16.70
C TRP A 408 22.08 28.99 -15.48
N TYR A 409 20.95 28.29 -15.66
CA TYR A 409 20.03 27.94 -14.58
C TYR A 409 20.57 26.82 -13.66
N LEU A 410 21.56 26.06 -14.13
CA LEU A 410 22.33 25.11 -13.32
C LEU A 410 23.63 25.71 -12.79
N ASN A 411 23.93 26.99 -13.03
CA ASN A 411 25.16 27.66 -12.58
C ASN A 411 24.95 28.50 -11.29
N GLY A 412 23.70 28.66 -10.84
CA GLY A 412 23.40 29.18 -9.51
C GLY A 412 23.74 28.15 -8.42
N GLN A 413 24.66 28.48 -7.51
CA GLN A 413 25.14 27.54 -6.47
C GLN A 413 24.00 26.96 -5.61
N GLU A 414 23.03 27.77 -5.20
CA GLU A 414 21.91 27.33 -4.35
C GLU A 414 20.83 26.55 -5.13
N THR A 415 20.51 26.97 -6.36
CA THR A 415 19.47 26.32 -7.18
C THR A 415 19.94 25.03 -7.81
N ARG A 416 21.23 24.94 -8.21
CA ARG A 416 21.83 23.75 -8.82
C ARG A 416 21.69 22.53 -7.91
N GLY A 417 22.03 22.67 -6.63
CA GLY A 417 21.98 21.57 -5.67
C GLY A 417 20.56 21.00 -5.53
N LEU A 418 19.56 21.88 -5.42
CA LEU A 418 18.15 21.48 -5.28
C LEU A 418 17.57 20.85 -6.56
N LEU A 419 17.86 21.42 -7.72
CA LEU A 419 17.41 20.90 -9.02
C LEU A 419 17.99 19.51 -9.28
N LEU A 420 19.32 19.35 -9.14
CA LEU A 420 19.98 18.07 -9.36
C LEU A 420 19.55 17.01 -8.34
N ALA A 421 19.42 17.37 -7.06
CA ALA A 421 18.95 16.44 -6.04
C ALA A 421 17.48 16.03 -6.25
N SER A 422 16.63 16.93 -6.73
CA SER A 422 15.24 16.61 -7.05
C SER A 422 15.15 15.70 -8.28
N TRP A 423 15.93 15.97 -9.33
CA TRP A 423 16.01 15.12 -10.51
C TRP A 423 16.52 13.72 -10.18
N ASP A 424 17.65 13.62 -9.48
CA ASP A 424 18.21 12.34 -9.04
C ASP A 424 17.18 11.54 -8.25
N ARG A 425 16.51 12.18 -7.29
CA ARG A 425 15.48 11.51 -6.48
C ARG A 425 14.28 11.04 -7.29
N PHE A 426 13.79 11.87 -8.21
CA PHE A 426 12.68 11.52 -9.10
C PHE A 426 13.05 10.31 -9.97
N ILE A 427 14.18 10.39 -10.67
CA ILE A 427 14.68 9.34 -11.56
C ILE A 427 15.01 8.05 -10.79
N SER A 428 15.55 8.16 -9.58
CA SER A 428 15.82 7.02 -8.70
C SER A 428 14.56 6.27 -8.29
N VAL A 429 13.47 6.98 -7.95
CA VAL A 429 12.19 6.35 -7.63
C VAL A 429 11.57 5.73 -8.89
N CYS A 430 11.57 6.46 -10.02
CA CYS A 430 11.08 5.92 -11.29
C CYS A 430 11.85 4.65 -11.70
N ARG A 431 13.18 4.62 -11.51
CA ARG A 431 14.01 3.44 -11.75
C ARG A 431 13.50 2.24 -10.96
N ALA A 432 13.31 2.40 -9.66
CA ALA A 432 12.88 1.30 -8.78
C ALA A 432 11.48 0.80 -9.16
N VAL A 433 10.55 1.69 -9.51
CA VAL A 433 9.23 1.32 -10.03
C VAL A 433 9.37 0.54 -11.34
N VAL A 434 10.07 1.09 -12.34
CA VAL A 434 10.24 0.47 -13.65
C VAL A 434 10.87 -0.92 -13.52
N LEU A 435 12.00 -1.05 -12.81
CA LEU A 435 12.67 -2.35 -12.66
C LEU A 435 11.83 -3.42 -11.95
N THR A 436 10.90 -3.02 -11.09
CA THR A 436 10.00 -3.95 -10.38
C THR A 436 8.96 -4.59 -11.32
N VAL A 437 8.61 -3.90 -12.40
CA VAL A 437 7.50 -4.29 -13.28
C VAL A 437 7.90 -4.53 -14.73
N TYR A 438 9.12 -4.17 -15.13
CA TYR A 438 9.58 -4.12 -16.52
C TYR A 438 9.24 -5.40 -17.30
N ASP A 439 9.59 -6.56 -16.74
CA ASP A 439 9.37 -7.84 -17.43
C ASP A 439 7.88 -8.23 -17.46
N ARG A 440 7.08 -7.79 -16.49
CA ARG A 440 5.65 -8.10 -16.37
C ARG A 440 4.75 -7.15 -17.16
N CYS A 441 5.20 -5.92 -17.43
CA CYS A 441 4.43 -4.92 -18.17
C CYS A 441 4.62 -4.99 -19.69
N HIS A 442 5.34 -6.00 -20.19
CA HIS A 442 5.45 -6.21 -21.63
C HIS A 442 4.04 -6.39 -22.25
N PRO A 443 3.73 -5.77 -23.41
CA PRO A 443 2.39 -5.82 -24.00
C PRO A 443 1.82 -7.24 -24.15
N ALA A 444 2.67 -8.21 -24.49
CA ALA A 444 2.29 -9.62 -24.56
C ALA A 444 1.86 -10.20 -23.20
N ALA A 445 2.58 -9.86 -22.12
CA ALA A 445 2.28 -10.33 -20.77
C ALA A 445 0.98 -9.70 -20.22
N ILE A 446 0.73 -8.43 -20.52
CA ILE A 446 -0.53 -7.75 -20.14
C ILE A 446 -1.73 -8.37 -20.86
N LEU A 447 -1.58 -8.75 -22.13
CA LEU A 447 -2.64 -9.43 -22.88
C LEU A 447 -2.96 -10.80 -22.27
N SER A 448 -1.95 -11.59 -21.89
CA SER A 448 -2.15 -12.87 -21.20
C SER A 448 -2.86 -12.69 -19.84
N TYR A 449 -2.49 -11.67 -19.06
CA TYR A 449 -3.17 -11.35 -17.80
C TYR A 449 -4.65 -10.99 -18.01
N LYS A 450 -4.96 -10.18 -19.03
CA LYS A 450 -6.35 -9.82 -19.36
C LYS A 450 -7.18 -11.03 -19.78
N GLN A 451 -6.59 -11.95 -20.55
CA GLN A 451 -7.25 -13.20 -20.96
C GLN A 451 -7.55 -14.10 -19.74
N ALA A 452 -6.63 -14.20 -18.78
CA ALA A 452 -6.86 -14.93 -17.53
C ALA A 452 -8.00 -14.31 -16.68
N MET A 453 -7.99 -12.99 -16.52
CA MET A 453 -9.06 -12.28 -15.78
C MET A 453 -10.45 -12.43 -16.45
N SER A 454 -10.51 -12.49 -17.78
CA SER A 454 -11.75 -12.66 -18.54
C SER A 454 -12.28 -14.10 -18.56
N SER A 455 -11.41 -15.10 -18.45
CA SER A 455 -11.83 -16.51 -18.42
C SER A 455 -12.42 -16.89 -17.07
N GLU A 456 -11.88 -16.33 -15.97
CA GLU A 456 -12.48 -16.46 -14.63
C GLU A 456 -13.89 -15.86 -14.54
N THR A 457 -14.20 -14.78 -15.27
CA THR A 457 -15.57 -14.24 -15.32
C THR A 457 -16.58 -15.18 -16.00
N THR A 458 -16.16 -15.90 -17.05
CA THR A 458 -17.04 -16.75 -17.86
C THR A 458 -17.31 -18.12 -17.24
N ASP A 459 -16.37 -18.66 -16.48
CA ASP A 459 -16.54 -19.96 -15.81
C ASP A 459 -17.46 -19.87 -14.59
N VAL A 460 -17.54 -18.71 -13.94
CA VAL A 460 -18.44 -18.49 -12.79
C VAL A 460 -19.88 -18.21 -13.24
N THR A 461 -20.08 -17.53 -14.38
CA THR A 461 -21.44 -17.31 -14.92
C THR A 461 -22.07 -18.61 -15.46
N THR A 462 -21.27 -19.52 -16.00
CA THR A 462 -21.77 -20.82 -16.48
C THR A 462 -22.04 -21.81 -15.34
N THR A 463 -21.28 -21.76 -14.24
CA THR A 463 -21.58 -22.58 -13.04
C THR A 463 -22.79 -22.07 -12.25
N LEU A 464 -23.02 -20.75 -12.17
CA LEU A 464 -24.23 -20.19 -11.55
C LEU A 464 -25.50 -20.44 -12.38
N GLN A 465 -25.43 -20.41 -13.71
CA GLN A 465 -26.58 -20.77 -14.57
C GLN A 465 -26.88 -22.28 -14.57
N GLY A 466 -25.86 -23.14 -14.40
CA GLY A 466 -26.03 -24.58 -14.21
C GLY A 466 -26.70 -24.93 -12.88
N ALA A 467 -26.30 -24.28 -11.79
CA ALA A 467 -26.90 -24.47 -10.46
C ALA A 467 -28.34 -23.95 -10.39
N SER A 468 -28.65 -22.81 -11.05
CA SER A 468 -30.00 -22.26 -11.08
C SER A 468 -30.97 -23.08 -11.96
N ARG A 469 -30.48 -23.84 -12.95
CA ARG A 469 -31.30 -24.78 -13.73
C ARG A 469 -31.56 -26.10 -13.01
N MET A 470 -30.66 -26.56 -12.14
CA MET A 470 -30.90 -27.74 -11.30
C MET A 470 -31.87 -27.46 -10.14
N ALA A 471 -31.90 -26.24 -9.60
CA ALA A 471 -32.84 -25.88 -8.53
C ALA A 471 -34.31 -25.79 -9.00
N ILE A 472 -34.56 -25.45 -10.28
CA ILE A 472 -35.92 -25.36 -10.84
C ILE A 472 -36.46 -26.75 -11.24
N ALA A 473 -35.59 -27.75 -11.43
CA ALA A 473 -36.00 -29.11 -11.79
C ALA A 473 -36.46 -29.97 -10.59
N PHE A 474 -36.21 -29.54 -9.34
CA PHE A 474 -36.60 -30.30 -8.14
C PHE A 474 -37.93 -29.87 -7.51
N ASP A 475 -38.56 -28.79 -7.99
CA ASP A 475 -39.80 -28.23 -7.40
C ASP A 475 -41.07 -28.50 -8.22
N SER A 476 -41.03 -29.45 -9.16
CA SER A 476 -42.17 -29.82 -10.02
C SER A 476 -42.66 -31.27 -9.85
N GLN A 477 -42.30 -31.94 -8.75
CA GLN A 477 -42.88 -33.22 -8.33
C GLN A 477 -43.35 -33.19 -6.88
N ALA A 478 -44.33 -32.35 -6.58
CA ALA A 478 -45.23 -32.52 -5.45
C ALA A 478 -46.44 -31.60 -5.64
N TYR A 479 -47.46 -32.09 -6.35
CA TYR A 479 -48.89 -31.90 -6.07
C TYR A 479 -49.71 -32.82 -6.98
#